data_AF-A0A821JYV8-F1
#
_entry.id   AF-A0A821JYV8-F1
#
_cell.length_a   1.000
_cell.length_b   1.000
_cell.length_c   1.000
_cell.angle_alpha   90.00
_cell.angle_beta   90.00
_cell.angle_gamma   90.00
#
_symmetry.space_group_name_H-M   'P 1'
#
loop_
_entity.id
_entity.type
_entity.pdbx_description
1 polymer ?
#
loop_
_entity_poly.entity_id
_entity_poly.type
_entity_poly.pdbx_seq_one_letter_code
_entity_poly.pdbx_strand_id
1 'polypeptide(L)'
;ITADNVTYQRDIKDATKTYTFTDGVGTISTQLRNKVKQFLKSHYDFSVLQIRYGGCKGTLSVDPRLDNQQYQLKIRDSMNKFTTDHDILELCKLSAP
;
A
#
# COMPACT_ATOMS: atom_id res chain seq x y z
N ILE A 1 -8.84 -2.22 -8.22
CA ILE A 1 -9.60 -2.67 -7.01
C ILE A 1 -9.91 -1.41 -6.21
N THR A 2 -11.15 -1.19 -5.75
CA THR A 2 -11.44 -0.07 -4.84
C THR A 2 -10.92 -0.41 -3.45
N ALA A 3 -10.17 0.51 -2.86
CA ALA A 3 -9.71 0.40 -1.49
C ALA A 3 -10.74 1.10 -0.59
N ASP A 4 -11.43 0.31 0.24
CA ASP A 4 -12.61 0.78 0.97
C ASP A 4 -12.20 1.63 2.19
N ASN A 5 -11.02 1.37 2.77
CA ASN A 5 -10.48 2.09 3.92
C ASN A 5 -9.04 2.55 3.65
N VAL A 6 -8.91 3.73 3.05
CA VAL A 6 -7.60 4.35 2.75
C VAL A 6 -7.27 5.41 3.79
N THR A 7 -6.11 5.26 4.43
CA THR A 7 -5.59 6.22 5.40
C THR A 7 -4.27 6.78 4.90
N TYR A 8 -4.16 8.11 4.91
CA TYR A 8 -2.90 8.82 4.63
C TYR A 8 -2.18 9.10 5.94
N GLN A 9 -0.89 8.79 6.00
CA GLN A 9 -0.08 8.97 7.21
C GLN A 9 1.30 9.56 6.88
N ARG A 10 1.88 10.24 7.84
CA ARG A 10 3.23 10.81 7.70
C ARG A 10 4.29 9.72 7.56
N ASP A 11 5.36 10.06 6.84
CA ASP A 11 6.55 9.23 6.81
C ASP A 11 7.24 9.13 8.17
N ILE A 12 7.88 7.99 8.42
CA ILE A 12 8.79 7.82 9.54
C ILE A 12 10.14 8.39 9.11
N LYS A 13 10.57 9.41 9.84
CA LYS A 13 11.82 10.12 9.60
C LYS A 13 12.74 10.00 10.81
N ASP A 14 14.02 10.26 10.60
CA ASP A 14 14.98 10.39 11.70
C ASP A 14 14.70 11.66 12.54
N ALA A 15 15.41 11.81 13.65
CA ALA A 15 15.23 12.96 14.55
C ALA A 15 15.48 14.30 13.86
N THR A 16 16.38 14.34 12.86
CA THR A 16 16.69 15.56 12.10
C THR A 16 15.69 15.84 10.98
N LYS A 17 14.80 14.89 10.68
CA LYS A 17 13.85 14.92 9.56
C LYS A 17 14.50 15.00 8.17
N THR A 18 15.79 14.69 8.06
CA THR A 18 16.52 14.72 6.78
C THR A 18 16.45 13.37 6.07
N TYR A 19 16.38 12.27 6.84
CA TYR A 19 16.28 10.93 6.29
C TYR A 19 14.88 10.36 6.49
N THR A 20 14.37 9.71 5.45
CA THR A 20 13.02 9.12 5.45
C THR A 20 13.14 7.60 5.37
N PHE A 21 12.85 6.91 6.48
CA PHE A 21 12.95 5.44 6.57
C PHE A 21 11.91 4.71 5.74
N THR A 22 10.81 5.40 5.41
CA THR A 22 9.64 4.82 4.77
C THR A 22 9.33 5.42 3.42
N ASP A 23 10.34 6.03 2.79
CA ASP A 23 10.19 6.71 1.50
C ASP A 23 9.61 5.76 0.44
N GLY A 24 8.40 6.06 -0.02
CA GLY A 24 7.70 5.28 -1.02
C GLY A 24 7.11 3.96 -0.52
N VAL A 25 7.03 3.74 0.80
CA VAL A 25 6.57 2.47 1.40
C VAL A 25 5.33 2.68 2.28
N GLY A 26 4.20 2.15 1.83
CA GLY A 26 2.96 2.03 2.59
C GLY A 26 2.73 0.61 3.12
N THR A 27 1.56 0.37 3.70
CA THR A 27 1.17 -0.96 4.21
C THR A 27 -0.27 -1.32 3.86
N ILE A 28 -0.56 -2.63 3.78
CA ILE A 28 -1.93 -3.16 3.59
C ILE A 28 -2.25 -4.25 4.59
N SER A 29 -3.54 -4.44 4.89
CA SER A 29 -4.00 -5.56 5.70
C SER A 29 -3.90 -6.89 4.95
N THR A 30 -3.86 -8.00 5.71
CA THR A 30 -3.89 -9.36 5.14
C THR A 30 -5.19 -9.59 4.38
N GLN A 31 -6.31 -9.02 4.87
CA GLN A 31 -7.61 -9.10 4.20
C GLN A 31 -7.59 -8.43 2.82
N LEU A 32 -6.97 -7.24 2.69
CA LEU A 32 -6.84 -6.57 1.39
C LEU A 32 -5.91 -7.34 0.45
N ARG A 33 -4.82 -7.89 0.98
CA ARG A 33 -3.93 -8.79 0.21
C ARG A 33 -4.71 -9.99 -0.34
N ASN A 34 -5.59 -10.60 0.45
CA ASN A 34 -6.41 -11.74 0.02
C ASN A 34 -7.42 -11.35 -1.06
N LYS A 35 -8.05 -10.15 -0.96
CA LYS A 35 -8.91 -9.60 -2.01
C LYS A 35 -8.14 -9.43 -3.33
N VAL A 36 -6.91 -8.92 -3.27
CA VAL A 36 -6.00 -8.81 -4.43
C VAL A 36 -5.65 -10.19 -4.99
N LYS A 37 -5.28 -11.15 -4.13
CA LYS A 37 -4.94 -12.53 -4.52
C LYS A 37 -6.11 -13.19 -5.26
N GLN A 38 -7.32 -13.04 -4.75
CA GLN A 38 -8.56 -13.56 -5.35
C GLN A 38 -8.82 -12.91 -6.71
N PHE A 39 -8.69 -11.58 -6.82
CA PHE A 39 -8.86 -10.85 -8.07
C PHE A 39 -7.88 -11.32 -9.15
N LEU A 40 -6.62 -11.56 -8.77
CA LEU A 40 -5.57 -12.02 -9.67
C LEU A 40 -5.59 -13.54 -9.92
N LYS A 41 -6.46 -14.30 -9.24
CA LYS A 41 -6.46 -15.77 -9.23
C LYS A 41 -5.08 -16.36 -8.90
N SER A 42 -4.30 -15.69 -8.05
CA SER A 42 -2.97 -16.14 -7.65
C SER A 42 -3.08 -17.21 -6.57
N HIS A 43 -2.25 -18.26 -6.65
CA HIS A 43 -2.17 -19.30 -5.63
C HIS A 43 -1.15 -18.97 -4.53
N TYR A 44 -0.23 -18.04 -4.78
CA TYR A 44 0.83 -17.68 -3.84
C TYR A 44 0.45 -16.50 -2.96
N ASP A 45 0.94 -16.55 -1.72
CA ASP A 45 0.90 -15.42 -0.82
C ASP A 45 2.08 -14.49 -1.12
N PHE A 46 1.79 -13.20 -1.27
CA PHE A 46 2.79 -12.17 -1.47
C PHE A 46 2.83 -11.26 -0.24
N SER A 47 4.05 -10.87 0.14
CA SER A 47 4.30 -9.99 1.29
C SER A 47 4.48 -8.54 0.88
N VAL A 48 4.78 -8.29 -0.41
CA VAL A 48 4.99 -6.95 -0.96
C VAL A 48 4.36 -6.85 -2.35
N LEU A 49 3.78 -5.69 -2.65
CA LEU A 49 3.23 -5.34 -3.95
C LEU A 49 3.65 -3.92 -4.34
N GLN A 50 3.94 -3.71 -5.62
CA GLN A 50 4.21 -2.41 -6.21
C GLN A 50 2.93 -1.86 -6.85
N ILE A 51 2.60 -0.61 -6.56
CA ILE A 51 1.29 -0.04 -6.91
C ILE A 51 1.36 1.35 -7.54
N ARG A 52 0.23 1.70 -8.16
CA ARG A 52 -0.21 3.07 -8.38
C ARG A 52 -1.61 3.23 -7.82
N TYR A 53 -1.88 4.36 -7.17
CA TYR A 53 -3.17 4.65 -6.54
C TYR A 53 -3.34 6.15 -6.41
N GLY A 54 -4.33 6.76 -7.08
CA GLY A 54 -4.67 8.17 -6.90
C GLY A 54 -3.49 9.14 -6.87
N GLY A 55 -2.62 9.09 -7.90
CA GLY A 55 -1.42 9.93 -7.97
C GLY A 55 -0.27 9.51 -7.05
N CYS A 56 -0.46 8.47 -6.24
CA CYS A 56 0.56 7.85 -5.42
C CYS A 56 1.25 6.69 -6.16
N LYS A 57 2.54 6.52 -5.90
CA LYS A 57 3.36 5.41 -6.39
C LYS A 57 4.25 4.90 -5.27
N GLY A 58 4.42 3.59 -5.18
CA GLY A 58 5.37 2.99 -4.26
C GLY A 58 5.17 1.49 -4.10
N THR A 59 5.61 0.98 -2.97
CA THR A 59 5.38 -0.40 -2.54
C THR A 59 4.50 -0.44 -1.30
N LEU A 60 3.78 -1.55 -1.14
CA LEU A 60 2.98 -1.83 0.05
C LEU A 60 3.46 -3.16 0.61
N SER A 61 3.83 -3.19 1.89
CA SER A 61 4.05 -4.44 2.61
C SER A 61 2.78 -4.87 3.35
N VAL A 62 2.61 -6.18 3.50
CA VAL A 62 1.51 -6.75 4.29
C VAL A 62 1.82 -6.57 5.78
N ASP A 63 0.88 -5.97 6.52
CA ASP A 63 0.94 -5.80 7.96
C ASP A 63 -0.29 -6.45 8.62
N PRO A 64 -0.13 -7.65 9.23
CA PRO A 64 -1.22 -8.35 9.91
C PRO A 64 -1.85 -7.57 11.07
N ARG A 65 -1.14 -6.58 11.63
CA ARG A 65 -1.68 -5.73 12.71
C ARG A 65 -2.83 -4.84 12.24
N LEU A 66 -3.00 -4.68 10.93
CA LEU A 66 -4.09 -3.92 10.30
C LEU A 66 -5.37 -4.76 10.11
N ASP A 67 -5.39 -6.03 10.48
CA ASP A 67 -6.59 -6.86 10.36
C ASP A 67 -7.67 -6.53 11.43
N ASN A 68 -7.42 -5.53 12.28
CA ASN A 68 -8.39 -4.96 13.21
C ASN A 68 -9.52 -4.18 12.51
N GLN A 69 -9.37 -3.81 11.24
CA GLN A 69 -10.42 -3.25 10.39
C GLN A 69 -10.36 -3.90 9.00
N GLN A 70 -11.50 -3.94 8.30
CA GLN A 70 -11.55 -4.59 6.99
C GLN A 70 -10.84 -3.79 5.91
N TYR A 71 -10.07 -4.49 5.06
CA TYR A 71 -9.50 -3.96 3.81
C TYR A 71 -8.70 -2.64 3.92
N GLN A 72 -7.88 -2.48 4.98
CA GLN A 72 -7.07 -1.28 5.16
C GLN A 72 -5.92 -1.13 4.16
N LEU A 73 -5.76 0.09 3.65
CA LEU A 73 -4.63 0.57 2.86
C LEU A 73 -4.06 1.83 3.53
N LYS A 74 -2.76 1.81 3.87
CA LYS A 74 -2.06 2.97 4.43
C LYS A 74 -1.06 3.53 3.42
N ILE A 75 -1.32 4.74 2.95
CA ILE A 75 -0.45 5.49 2.04
C ILE A 75 0.37 6.51 2.84
N ARG A 76 1.61 6.74 2.41
CA ARG A 76 2.50 7.74 3.03
C ARG A 76 2.71 8.96 2.16
N ASP A 77 3.01 10.09 2.79
CA ASP A 77 3.22 11.39 2.12
C ASP A 77 4.21 11.30 0.96
N SER A 78 5.37 10.66 1.16
CA SER A 78 6.39 10.45 0.12
C SER A 78 5.89 9.69 -1.11
N MET A 79 4.81 8.91 -1.00
CA MET A 79 4.24 8.16 -2.12
C MET A 79 3.47 9.07 -3.08
N ASN A 80 2.88 10.17 -2.59
CA ASN A 80 2.06 11.09 -3.39
C ASN A 80 2.95 11.89 -4.35
N LYS A 81 2.68 11.80 -5.65
CA LYS A 81 3.45 12.50 -6.71
C LYS A 81 2.67 13.66 -7.32
N PHE A 82 1.34 13.58 -7.32
CA PHE A 82 0.44 14.62 -7.81
C PHE A 82 -0.97 14.37 -7.27
N THR A 83 -1.76 15.43 -7.14
CA THR A 83 -3.14 15.33 -6.63
C THR A 83 -4.10 14.95 -7.77
N THR A 84 -5.02 14.03 -7.50
CA THR A 84 -6.06 13.58 -8.45
C THR A 84 -7.19 12.91 -7.67
N ASP A 85 -8.41 12.93 -8.24
CA ASP A 85 -9.59 12.26 -7.69
C ASP A 85 -9.68 10.77 -8.10
N HIS A 86 -8.66 10.24 -8.75
CA HIS A 86 -8.61 8.84 -9.16
C HIS A 86 -8.47 7.90 -7.94
N ASP A 87 -9.28 6.85 -7.87
CA ASP A 87 -9.42 6.01 -6.68
C ASP A 87 -9.20 4.51 -6.94
N ILE A 88 -8.66 4.16 -8.11
CA ILE A 88 -8.41 2.76 -8.48
C ILE A 88 -7.02 2.33 -7.98
N LEU A 89 -6.98 1.23 -7.23
CA LEU A 89 -5.73 0.54 -6.92
C LEU A 89 -5.27 -0.28 -8.13
N GLU A 90 -4.15 0.14 -8.71
CA GLU A 90 -3.44 -0.52 -9.80
C GLU A 90 -2.23 -1.28 -9.27
N LEU A 91 -2.01 -2.48 -9.80
CA LEU A 91 -0.91 -3.36 -9.40
C LEU A 91 0.12 -3.40 -10.53
N CYS A 92 1.37 -3.04 -10.22
CA CYS A 92 2.47 -3.08 -11.17
C CYS A 92 3.27 -4.39 -11.07
N LYS A 93 3.54 -4.85 -9.84
CA LYS A 93 4.37 -6.03 -9.58
C LYS A 93 4.03 -6.65 -8.23
N LEU A 94 4.15 -7.97 -8.13
CA LEU A 94 4.05 -8.71 -6.87
C LEU A 94 5.42 -9.29 -6.50
N SER A 95 5.70 -9.43 -5.20
CA SER A 95 6.79 -10.28 -4.74
C SER A 95 6.52 -11.73 -5.15
N ALA A 96 7.51 -12.39 -5.75
CA ALA A 96 7.43 -13.79 -6.16
C ALA A 96 8.49 -14.62 -5.39
N PRO A 97 8.27 -15.94 -5.23
CA PRO A 97 9.25 -16.86 -4.69
C PRO A 97 10.57 -16.90 -5.47
#